data_AF-A0A3B0ZSD4-F1
#
_entry.id   AF-A0A3B0ZSD4-F1
#
_cell.length_a   1.000
_cell.length_b   1.000
_cell.length_c   1.000
_cell.angle_alpha   90.00
_cell.angle_beta   90.00
_cell.angle_gamma   90.00
#
_symmetry.space_group_name_H-M   'P 1'
#
loop_
_entity.id
_entity.type
_entity.pdbx_description
1 polymer ?
#
loop_
_entity_poly.entity_id
_entity_poly.type
_entity_poly.pdbx_seq_one_letter_code
_entity_poly.pdbx_strand_id
1 'polypeptide(L)'
;MVAVILRRLLKLFYRVEVKGLDYFHQSSKRTMIVANHTSFLDAALLYCFLPDDISFAIHTRIMSRGFMAPFRSMVKLFVMDPANPFSLKSLIKYLKEDNRVVIFPEGRITTTGALMKIYNGPGLVADRSDADVLPIRIDGAQYTPFSRLRGIVRLRWFPKITLTILPPRKIKAPDIIRGRARRYFAGKLLTDIMNEVIFSTSNYKRTLFQALLDAKNIHGKKHIIAEDIERSPISYQQLIHRSILLGDVLEPKTQEGEYVGILLPNMVNTVVTFFALHVHGRIPVMLNFSAGAKAMLNACTTTNIKTVYTSKRFVTYAKLDAVIEQLSQQVNVCYLEDIVKKISALKKLTSIISATFPKATYIKRLANHNPHSPAVVLFTSGSEGVAKGVVLSHSNLLANGIQMSTRVDFNAQDKILNSLPLFHSFGLTAGTLIPLISGMKVFLYPSPLHYRIIPEVAYDIGATIMFGTNTFLANYGRFAHPYDFYSLRYVFSGAEKLQDTTRQLWNDKFGVRVFEGYGTTETSPALSTNTAMDNKKGTVGRLLP
;
A
#
# COMPACT_ATOMS: atom_id res chain seq x y z
N MET A 1 33.18 -1.87 -24.80
CA MET A 1 32.87 -3.30 -25.05
C MET A 1 32.12 -3.95 -23.89
N VAL A 2 32.62 -3.89 -22.64
CA VAL A 2 31.99 -4.55 -21.47
C VAL A 2 30.56 -4.07 -21.19
N ALA A 3 30.30 -2.76 -21.21
CA ALA A 3 28.96 -2.20 -21.00
C ALA A 3 27.91 -2.72 -22.01
N VAL A 4 28.32 -2.91 -23.28
CA VAL A 4 27.45 -3.41 -24.35
C VAL A 4 27.09 -4.88 -24.13
N ILE A 5 28.07 -5.71 -23.74
CA ILE A 5 27.84 -7.12 -23.42
C ILE A 5 26.92 -7.23 -22.20
N LEU A 6 27.21 -6.49 -21.13
CA LEU A 6 26.40 -6.50 -19.92
C LEU A 6 24.97 -6.03 -20.20
N ARG A 7 24.78 -4.97 -21.00
CA ARG A 7 23.46 -4.50 -21.45
C ARG A 7 22.69 -5.60 -22.19
N ARG A 8 23.33 -6.33 -23.11
CA ARG A 8 22.70 -7.44 -23.85
C ARG A 8 22.29 -8.58 -22.92
N LEU A 9 23.15 -8.98 -21.98
CA LEU A 9 22.85 -10.00 -20.98
C LEU A 9 21.69 -9.58 -20.08
N LEU A 10 21.71 -8.35 -19.56
CA LEU A 10 20.64 -7.83 -18.71
C LEU A 10 19.32 -7.76 -19.48
N LYS A 11 19.32 -7.33 -20.75
CA LYS A 11 18.12 -7.32 -21.60
C LYS A 11 17.58 -8.73 -21.87
N LEU A 12 18.45 -9.70 -22.13
CA LEU A 12 18.06 -11.10 -22.37
C LEU A 12 17.44 -11.74 -21.12
N PHE A 13 18.15 -11.65 -19.99
CA PHE A 13 17.75 -12.34 -18.76
C PHE A 13 16.64 -11.60 -18.01
N TYR A 14 16.73 -10.29 -17.86
CA TYR A 14 15.78 -9.51 -17.04
C TYR A 14 14.76 -8.74 -17.87
N ARG A 15 14.75 -8.88 -19.20
CA ARG A 15 13.81 -8.18 -20.10
C ARG A 15 13.73 -6.69 -19.78
N VAL A 16 14.90 -6.08 -19.55
CA VAL A 16 15.01 -4.70 -19.08
C VAL A 16 14.31 -3.77 -20.07
N GLU A 17 13.35 -3.01 -19.55
CA GLU A 17 12.62 -1.98 -20.29
C GLU A 17 12.99 -0.60 -19.74
N VAL A 18 13.27 0.36 -20.62
CA VAL A 18 13.54 1.75 -20.25
C VAL A 18 12.41 2.61 -20.78
N LYS A 19 11.79 3.39 -19.91
CA LYS A 19 10.68 4.31 -20.23
C LYS A 19 11.11 5.74 -19.93
N GLY A 20 10.65 6.68 -20.75
CA GLY A 20 10.90 8.12 -20.54
C GLY A 20 12.32 8.56 -20.87
N LEU A 21 13.01 7.87 -21.77
CA LEU A 21 14.38 8.23 -22.17
C LEU A 21 14.48 9.64 -22.75
N ASP A 22 13.41 10.15 -23.36
CA ASP A 22 13.35 11.52 -23.87
C ASP A 22 13.58 12.56 -22.75
N TYR A 23 13.11 12.30 -21.52
CA TYR A 23 13.36 13.19 -20.38
C TYR A 23 14.83 13.27 -19.99
N PHE A 24 15.60 12.21 -20.24
CA PHE A 24 17.05 12.25 -20.07
C PHE A 24 17.69 13.22 -21.08
N HIS A 25 17.26 13.18 -22.34
CA HIS A 25 17.75 14.08 -23.38
C HIS A 25 17.28 15.53 -23.19
N GLN A 26 16.11 15.75 -22.58
CA GLN A 26 15.61 17.08 -22.20
C GLN A 26 16.36 17.67 -20.99
N SER A 27 16.97 16.84 -20.15
CA SER A 27 17.76 17.31 -19.02
C SER A 27 19.09 17.93 -19.47
N SER A 28 19.49 19.01 -18.81
CA SER A 28 20.76 19.67 -19.10
C SER A 28 21.97 18.76 -18.84
N LYS A 29 23.15 19.18 -19.27
CA LYS A 29 24.40 18.48 -18.94
C LYS A 29 24.69 18.52 -17.42
N ARG A 30 24.24 19.58 -16.74
CA ARG A 30 24.24 19.70 -15.28
C ARG A 30 23.03 18.97 -14.67
N THR A 31 23.17 17.66 -14.50
CA THR A 31 22.06 16.83 -14.01
C THR A 31 22.47 15.93 -12.84
N MET A 32 21.69 15.99 -11.78
CA MET A 32 21.71 15.06 -10.66
C MET A 32 20.61 14.01 -10.85
N ILE A 33 21.02 12.81 -11.25
CA ILE A 33 20.12 11.67 -11.44
C ILE A 33 19.87 11.02 -10.09
N VAL A 34 18.61 10.91 -9.68
CA VAL A 34 18.23 10.32 -8.39
C VAL A 34 17.40 9.06 -8.61
N ALA A 35 17.77 7.97 -7.93
CA ALA A 35 17.07 6.69 -8.07
C ALA A 35 16.85 5.99 -6.73
N ASN A 36 15.77 5.21 -6.62
CA ASN A 36 15.58 4.31 -5.48
C ASN A 36 16.62 3.17 -5.52
N HIS A 37 16.98 2.65 -4.35
CA HIS A 37 18.03 1.64 -4.24
C HIS A 37 17.50 0.31 -3.66
N THR A 38 17.21 -0.63 -4.56
CA THR A 38 16.55 -1.91 -4.27
C THR A 38 17.46 -3.14 -4.31
N SER A 39 18.58 -3.08 -5.05
CA SER A 39 19.45 -4.24 -5.25
C SER A 39 20.90 -3.84 -5.56
N PHE A 40 21.81 -4.82 -5.52
CA PHE A 40 23.18 -4.62 -6.00
C PHE A 40 23.29 -4.48 -7.53
N LEU A 41 22.22 -4.75 -8.29
CA LEU A 41 22.21 -4.56 -9.75
C LEU A 41 21.99 -3.10 -10.16
N ASP A 42 21.45 -2.26 -9.27
CA ASP A 42 20.91 -0.95 -9.61
C ASP A 42 21.93 -0.04 -10.29
N ALA A 43 23.15 0.04 -9.77
CA ALA A 43 24.21 0.86 -10.36
C ALA A 43 24.61 0.35 -11.76
N ALA A 44 24.69 -0.97 -11.94
CA ALA A 44 24.97 -1.57 -13.24
C ALA A 44 23.82 -1.36 -14.24
N LEU A 45 22.57 -1.41 -13.79
CA LEU A 45 21.39 -1.11 -14.61
C LEU A 45 21.45 0.33 -15.11
N LEU A 46 21.70 1.29 -14.23
CA LEU A 46 21.81 2.70 -14.64
C LEU A 46 23.00 2.92 -15.59
N TYR A 47 24.16 2.34 -15.29
CA TYR A 47 25.35 2.43 -16.15
C TYR A 47 25.14 1.84 -17.55
N CYS A 48 24.46 0.71 -17.67
CA CYS A 48 24.27 0.03 -18.95
C CYS A 48 23.15 0.63 -19.82
N PHE A 49 22.17 1.30 -19.21
CA PHE A 49 20.94 1.71 -19.91
C PHE A 49 20.76 3.22 -20.01
N LEU A 50 21.48 4.03 -19.24
CA LEU A 50 21.50 5.47 -19.44
C LEU A 50 22.51 5.88 -20.52
N PRO A 51 22.20 6.89 -21.34
CA PRO A 51 23.14 7.46 -22.30
C PRO A 51 24.28 8.21 -21.60
N ASP A 52 25.36 8.45 -22.34
CA ASP A 52 26.52 9.27 -21.94
C ASP A 52 27.36 8.73 -20.76
N ASP A 53 28.50 9.39 -20.55
CA ASP A 53 29.37 9.15 -19.41
C ASP A 53 28.72 9.67 -18.12
N ILE A 54 28.18 8.76 -17.32
CA ILE A 54 27.62 9.07 -16.00
C ILE A 54 28.58 8.70 -14.87
N SER A 55 28.70 9.60 -13.89
CA SER A 55 29.44 9.36 -12.67
C SER A 55 28.53 8.88 -11.55
N PHE A 56 29.03 8.10 -10.59
CA PHE A 56 28.25 7.62 -9.44
C PHE A 56 28.79 8.17 -8.13
N ALA A 57 27.94 8.82 -7.33
CA ALA A 57 28.28 9.19 -5.96
C ALA A 57 28.13 7.97 -5.04
N ILE A 58 29.25 7.42 -4.55
CA ILE A 58 29.28 6.20 -3.73
C ILE A 58 29.92 6.48 -2.37
N HIS A 59 29.36 5.86 -1.32
CA HIS A 59 29.92 5.93 0.03
C HIS A 59 31.26 5.18 0.16
N THR A 60 32.23 5.76 0.88
CA THR A 60 33.61 5.24 1.06
C THR A 60 33.68 3.78 1.54
N ARG A 61 32.75 3.36 2.42
CA ARG A 61 32.65 1.99 2.95
C ARG A 61 32.22 0.93 1.94
N ILE A 62 31.47 1.30 0.90
CA ILE A 62 31.12 0.36 -0.18
C ILE A 62 32.33 0.18 -1.09
N MET A 63 33.07 1.27 -1.30
CA MET A 63 34.32 1.30 -2.04
C MET A 63 35.34 0.29 -1.51
N SER A 64 35.44 0.01 -0.20
CA SER A 64 36.44 -0.91 0.35
C SER A 64 36.14 -2.42 0.17
N ARG A 65 34.98 -2.80 -0.40
CA ARG A 65 34.62 -4.22 -0.56
C ARG A 65 35.15 -4.84 -1.86
N GLY A 66 35.69 -6.06 -1.78
CA GLY A 66 36.35 -6.75 -2.89
C GLY A 66 35.47 -6.98 -4.14
N PHE A 67 34.17 -7.20 -3.97
CA PHE A 67 33.25 -7.40 -5.11
C PHE A 67 33.07 -6.15 -6.00
N MET A 68 33.47 -4.96 -5.52
CA MET A 68 33.42 -3.72 -6.31
C MET A 68 34.63 -3.55 -7.25
N ALA A 69 35.67 -4.37 -7.12
CA ALA A 69 36.89 -4.26 -7.93
C ALA A 69 36.64 -4.18 -9.45
N PRO A 70 35.80 -5.03 -10.07
CA PRO A 70 35.50 -4.91 -11.50
C PRO A 70 34.72 -3.62 -11.83
N PHE A 71 33.86 -3.13 -10.92
CA PHE A 71 33.06 -1.92 -11.15
C PHE A 71 33.89 -0.63 -11.10
N ARG A 72 34.99 -0.62 -10.32
CA ARG A 72 35.88 0.55 -10.18
C ARG A 72 36.59 0.94 -11.47
N SER A 73 36.98 -0.03 -12.29
CA SER A 73 37.69 0.24 -13.55
C SER A 73 36.77 0.64 -14.70
N MET A 74 35.45 0.45 -14.55
CA MET A 74 34.47 0.65 -15.61
C MET A 74 33.68 1.95 -15.49
N VAL A 75 33.64 2.57 -14.31
CA VAL A 75 32.74 3.69 -14.01
C VAL A 75 33.48 4.82 -13.31
N LYS A 76 33.17 6.07 -13.66
CA LYS A 76 33.66 7.25 -12.93
C LYS A 76 32.98 7.28 -11.56
N LEU A 77 33.72 6.95 -10.51
CA LEU A 77 33.22 6.92 -9.14
C LEU A 77 33.58 8.21 -8.41
N PHE A 78 32.56 8.89 -7.88
CA PHE A 78 32.73 10.00 -6.96
C PHE A 78 32.56 9.49 -5.53
N VAL A 79 33.68 9.34 -4.81
CA VAL A 79 33.64 8.85 -3.43
C VAL A 79 33.21 9.98 -2.51
N MET A 80 32.11 9.79 -1.80
CA MET A 80 31.54 10.79 -0.90
C MET A 80 31.35 10.21 0.49
N ASP A 81 31.81 10.94 1.51
CA ASP A 81 31.31 10.79 2.89
C ASP A 81 30.26 11.88 3.16
N PRO A 82 28.96 11.54 3.31
CA PRO A 82 27.90 12.50 3.59
C PRO A 82 28.09 13.28 4.91
N ALA A 83 28.89 12.75 5.84
CA ALA A 83 29.24 13.41 7.09
C ALA A 83 30.33 14.47 6.92
N ASN A 84 31.10 14.42 5.82
CA ASN A 84 32.17 15.36 5.53
C ASN A 84 31.64 16.55 4.69
N PRO A 85 31.64 17.80 5.19
CA PRO A 85 31.20 18.97 4.42
C PRO A 85 31.99 19.24 3.13
N PHE A 86 33.25 18.82 3.06
CA PHE A 86 34.10 19.02 1.87
C PHE A 86 33.65 18.16 0.69
N SER A 87 33.19 16.93 0.95
CA SER A 87 32.71 16.02 -0.12
C SER A 87 31.48 16.58 -0.83
N LEU A 88 30.56 17.22 -0.08
CA LEU A 88 29.38 17.88 -0.62
C LEU A 88 29.75 19.10 -1.46
N LYS A 89 30.73 19.92 -1.02
CA LYS A 89 31.23 21.06 -1.81
C LYS A 89 31.85 20.60 -3.12
N SER A 90 32.65 19.53 -3.09
CA SER A 90 33.26 18.97 -4.29
C SER A 90 32.20 18.44 -5.26
N LEU A 91 31.13 17.81 -4.78
CA LEU A 91 30.03 17.38 -5.66
C LEU A 91 29.26 18.55 -6.27
N ILE A 92 29.02 19.62 -5.49
CA ILE A 92 28.40 20.85 -6.01
C ILE A 92 29.27 21.45 -7.12
N LYS A 93 30.59 21.52 -6.91
CA LYS A 93 31.54 22.00 -7.93
C LYS A 93 31.51 21.12 -9.18
N TYR A 94 31.57 19.81 -9.01
CA TYR A 94 31.53 18.84 -10.12
C TYR A 94 30.26 18.98 -10.97
N LEU A 95 29.10 19.14 -10.33
CA LEU A 95 27.85 19.43 -11.05
C LEU A 95 27.92 20.78 -11.79
N LYS A 96 28.47 21.83 -11.16
CA LYS A 96 28.62 23.15 -11.80
C LYS A 96 29.54 23.16 -13.03
N GLU A 97 30.39 22.16 -13.18
CA GLU A 97 31.19 21.89 -14.38
C GLU A 97 30.41 21.09 -15.45
N ASP A 98 29.07 21.12 -15.38
CA ASP A 98 28.13 20.52 -16.32
C ASP A 98 28.30 19.01 -16.50
N ASN A 99 28.57 18.33 -15.39
CA ASN A 99 28.63 16.87 -15.33
C ASN A 99 27.29 16.26 -14.89
N ARG A 100 27.09 14.98 -15.26
CA ARG A 100 25.98 14.16 -14.79
C ARG A 100 26.41 13.20 -13.69
N VAL A 101 25.67 13.18 -12.59
CA VAL A 101 25.96 12.29 -11.46
C VAL A 101 24.72 11.54 -10.98
N VAL A 102 24.86 10.23 -10.80
CA VAL A 102 23.88 9.37 -10.18
C VAL A 102 24.08 9.37 -8.67
N ILE A 103 22.99 9.57 -7.94
CA ILE A 103 22.93 9.48 -6.48
C ILE A 103 21.78 8.57 -6.09
N PHE A 104 22.05 7.64 -5.18
CA PHE A 104 21.03 6.92 -4.42
C PHE A 104 20.79 7.66 -3.10
N PRO A 105 19.77 8.52 -3.01
CA PRO A 105 19.62 9.44 -1.88
C PRO A 105 19.28 8.74 -0.55
N GLU A 106 18.91 7.45 -0.59
CA GLU A 106 18.76 6.57 0.58
C GLU A 106 20.09 6.20 1.23
N GLY A 107 21.21 6.31 0.49
CA GLY A 107 22.57 5.97 0.96
C GLY A 107 22.84 4.49 1.22
N ARG A 108 21.83 3.62 1.07
CA ARG A 108 21.91 2.16 1.23
C ARG A 108 20.83 1.46 0.42
N ILE A 109 21.04 0.18 0.15
CA ILE A 109 19.99 -0.71 -0.40
C ILE A 109 18.89 -0.89 0.64
N THR A 110 17.63 -0.79 0.20
CA THR A 110 16.45 -1.01 1.03
C THR A 110 16.48 -2.39 1.70
N THR A 111 16.10 -2.41 2.98
CA THR A 111 15.94 -3.66 3.74
C THR A 111 14.48 -3.95 4.07
N THR A 112 13.55 -3.04 3.74
CA THR A 112 12.11 -3.21 3.94
C THR A 112 11.37 -3.41 2.63
N GLY A 113 11.95 -2.97 1.51
CA GLY A 113 11.31 -2.94 0.20
C GLY A 113 10.54 -1.65 -0.07
N ALA A 114 10.30 -0.84 0.97
CA ALA A 114 9.82 0.53 0.85
C ALA A 114 10.97 1.52 0.64
N LEU A 115 10.62 2.76 0.33
CA LEU A 115 11.57 3.87 0.26
C LEU A 115 12.11 4.14 1.68
N MET A 116 13.43 4.05 1.86
CA MET A 116 14.06 4.33 3.14
C MET A 116 14.25 5.84 3.36
N LYS A 117 14.83 6.19 4.52
CA LYS A 117 15.24 7.56 4.85
C LYS A 117 16.07 8.18 3.71
N ILE A 118 15.54 9.27 3.16
CA ILE A 118 16.24 10.14 2.23
C ILE A 118 17.13 11.10 3.00
N TYR A 119 18.42 11.18 2.64
CA TYR A 119 19.34 12.12 3.27
C TYR A 119 19.14 13.54 2.72
N ASN A 120 19.22 14.54 3.60
CA ASN A 120 19.07 15.95 3.21
C ASN A 120 20.24 16.50 2.37
N GLY A 121 21.39 15.81 2.38
CA GLY A 121 22.61 16.25 1.69
C GLY A 121 22.41 16.39 0.18
N PRO A 122 21.96 15.32 -0.52
CA PRO A 122 21.63 15.38 -1.95
C PRO A 122 20.64 16.50 -2.33
N GLY A 123 19.63 16.78 -1.51
CA GLY A 123 18.70 17.90 -1.75
C GLY A 123 19.42 19.26 -1.74
N LEU A 124 20.33 19.48 -0.79
CA LEU A 124 21.16 20.69 -0.75
C LEU A 124 22.13 20.77 -1.94
N VAL A 125 22.64 19.64 -2.42
CA VAL A 125 23.52 19.60 -3.60
C VAL A 125 22.76 20.07 -4.83
N ALA A 126 21.55 19.57 -5.07
CA ALA A 126 20.70 20.06 -6.17
C ALA A 126 20.44 21.56 -6.05
N ASP A 127 20.02 22.03 -4.87
CA ASP A 127 19.74 23.45 -4.60
C ASP A 127 20.94 24.38 -4.86
N ARG A 128 22.16 23.96 -4.48
CA ARG A 128 23.36 24.81 -4.59
C ARG A 128 24.10 24.71 -5.93
N SER A 129 23.91 23.62 -6.66
CA SER A 129 24.44 23.44 -8.00
C SER A 129 23.52 24.00 -9.08
N ASP A 130 22.24 24.23 -8.76
CA ASP A 130 21.18 24.52 -9.72
C ASP A 130 21.06 23.43 -10.79
N ALA A 131 21.37 22.19 -10.42
CA ALA A 131 21.26 21.05 -11.31
C ALA A 131 19.82 20.65 -11.56
N ASP A 132 19.53 20.12 -12.75
CA ASP A 132 18.31 19.38 -12.97
C ASP A 132 18.34 18.11 -12.11
N VAL A 133 17.27 17.85 -11.40
CA VAL A 133 17.06 16.59 -10.70
C VAL A 133 16.29 15.69 -11.65
N LEU A 134 16.92 14.62 -12.12
CA LEU A 134 16.31 13.64 -13.01
C LEU A 134 15.92 12.38 -12.23
N PRO A 135 14.64 12.23 -11.85
CA PRO A 135 14.21 11.09 -11.07
C PRO A 135 14.02 9.82 -11.91
N ILE A 136 14.48 8.69 -11.37
CA ILE A 136 14.35 7.36 -11.98
C ILE A 136 13.82 6.36 -10.95
N ARG A 137 12.79 5.59 -11.34
CA ARG A 137 12.41 4.39 -10.60
C ARG A 137 13.04 3.15 -11.23
N ILE A 138 13.67 2.34 -10.39
CA ILE A 138 14.07 0.97 -10.67
C ILE A 138 13.01 0.04 -10.06
N ASP A 139 12.31 -0.71 -10.90
CA ASP A 139 11.31 -1.68 -10.47
C ASP A 139 11.63 -3.09 -11.01
N GLY A 140 11.41 -4.11 -10.20
CA GLY A 140 11.69 -5.52 -10.49
C GLY A 140 13.00 -6.04 -9.90
N ALA A 141 14.00 -5.17 -9.71
CA ALA A 141 15.30 -5.54 -9.17
C ALA A 141 15.23 -6.02 -7.71
N GLN A 142 14.24 -5.54 -6.95
CA GLN A 142 13.95 -5.98 -5.58
C GLN A 142 13.59 -7.48 -5.46
N TYR A 143 13.12 -8.10 -6.55
CA TYR A 143 12.75 -9.52 -6.58
C TYR A 143 13.91 -10.45 -6.97
N THR A 144 15.09 -9.90 -7.23
CA THR A 144 16.27 -10.70 -7.59
C THR A 144 17.00 -11.23 -6.36
N PRO A 145 17.79 -12.31 -6.47
CA PRO A 145 18.69 -12.74 -5.39
C PRO A 145 19.74 -11.70 -4.96
N PHE A 146 19.89 -10.62 -5.73
CA PHE A 146 20.80 -9.50 -5.46
C PHE A 146 20.15 -8.40 -4.62
N SER A 147 18.90 -8.55 -4.18
CA SER A 147 18.28 -7.66 -3.20
C SER A 147 18.55 -8.12 -1.77
N ARG A 148 18.20 -7.27 -0.79
CA ARG A 148 18.27 -7.61 0.64
C ARG A 148 16.92 -8.07 1.22
N LEU A 149 15.97 -8.42 0.36
CA LEU A 149 14.57 -8.67 0.75
C LEU A 149 14.23 -10.15 0.90
N ARG A 150 15.23 -11.00 1.13
CA ARG A 150 15.01 -12.41 1.46
C ARG A 150 14.15 -12.52 2.72
N GLY A 151 13.06 -13.29 2.64
CA GLY A 151 12.10 -13.43 3.74
C GLY A 151 11.06 -12.32 3.86
N ILE A 152 11.12 -11.29 2.98
CA ILE A 152 10.09 -10.25 2.86
C ILE A 152 9.31 -10.44 1.56
N VAL A 153 10.01 -10.62 0.43
CA VAL A 153 9.39 -10.89 -0.87
C VAL A 153 9.87 -12.22 -1.45
N ARG A 154 9.12 -12.75 -2.42
CA ARG A 154 9.56 -13.94 -3.15
C ARG A 154 10.68 -13.58 -4.12
N LEU A 155 11.90 -13.99 -3.78
CA LEU A 155 13.05 -13.87 -4.68
C LEU A 155 12.95 -14.88 -5.81
N ARG A 156 13.37 -14.47 -7.01
CA ARG A 156 13.35 -15.28 -8.22
C ARG A 156 14.45 -14.83 -9.17
N TRP A 157 14.97 -15.77 -9.94
CA TRP A 157 15.84 -15.44 -11.06
C TRP A 157 15.01 -14.77 -12.16
N PHE A 158 15.63 -13.79 -12.82
CA PHE A 158 15.11 -13.21 -14.07
C PHE A 158 13.70 -12.54 -14.01
N PRO A 159 13.34 -11.81 -12.92
CA PRO A 159 12.15 -10.95 -12.95
C PRO A 159 12.32 -9.88 -14.04
N LYS A 160 11.20 -9.43 -14.61
CA LYS A 160 11.23 -8.26 -15.48
C LYS A 160 11.72 -7.05 -14.68
N ILE A 161 12.66 -6.28 -15.22
CA ILE A 161 13.14 -5.02 -14.64
C ILE A 161 12.71 -3.85 -15.53
N THR A 162 12.20 -2.78 -14.92
CA THR A 162 11.82 -1.55 -15.63
C THR A 162 12.53 -0.36 -15.01
N LEU A 163 13.18 0.46 -15.84
CA LEU A 163 13.72 1.76 -15.50
C LEU A 163 12.76 2.83 -16.02
N THR A 164 12.09 3.54 -15.12
CA THR A 164 11.15 4.61 -15.51
C THR A 164 11.75 5.96 -15.14
N ILE A 165 12.11 6.73 -16.16
CA ILE A 165 12.64 8.08 -16.05
C ILE A 165 11.45 9.04 -16.10
N LEU A 166 11.39 9.98 -15.14
CA LEU A 166 10.35 11.00 -15.06
C LEU A 166 10.91 12.37 -15.45
N PRO A 167 10.03 13.37 -15.74
CA PRO A 167 10.47 14.70 -16.13
C PRO A 167 11.48 15.32 -15.14
N PRO A 168 12.51 16.03 -15.65
CA PRO A 168 13.47 16.72 -14.80
C PRO A 168 12.78 17.81 -13.96
N ARG A 169 13.27 18.02 -12.75
CA ARG A 169 12.76 19.02 -11.80
C ARG A 169 13.87 19.86 -11.22
N LYS A 170 13.54 21.06 -10.75
CA LYS A 170 14.45 21.87 -9.94
C LYS A 170 14.13 21.72 -8.47
N ILE A 171 15.17 21.68 -7.65
CA ILE A 171 15.05 21.88 -6.20
C ILE A 171 15.68 23.24 -5.92
N LYS A 172 14.88 24.19 -5.44
CA LYS A 172 15.38 25.50 -5.03
C LYS A 172 14.67 25.93 -3.75
N ALA A 173 15.45 26.13 -2.69
CA ALA A 173 14.93 26.67 -1.46
C ALA A 173 14.82 28.21 -1.56
N PRO A 174 13.77 28.83 -0.99
CA PRO A 174 13.67 30.28 -0.91
C PRO A 174 14.90 30.90 -0.23
N ASP A 175 15.34 32.08 -0.70
CA ASP A 175 16.57 32.72 -0.23
C ASP A 175 16.52 33.20 1.22
N ILE A 176 15.32 33.37 1.76
CA ILE A 176 15.08 33.63 3.18
C ILE A 176 15.50 32.45 4.06
N ILE A 177 15.47 31.22 3.54
CA ILE A 177 15.85 30.02 4.29
C ILE A 177 17.35 29.79 4.13
N ARG A 178 18.08 29.82 5.25
CA ARG A 178 19.55 29.70 5.29
C ARG A 178 20.03 28.52 6.15
N GLY A 179 21.33 28.22 6.06
CA GLY A 179 22.02 27.25 6.91
C GLY A 179 21.36 25.87 6.97
N ARG A 180 21.19 25.34 8.19
CA ARG A 180 20.61 24.01 8.44
C ARG A 180 19.14 23.92 7.99
N ALA A 181 18.36 25.00 8.12
CA ALA A 181 16.97 25.05 7.68
C ALA A 181 16.88 24.88 6.15
N ARG A 182 17.79 25.50 5.38
CA ARG A 182 17.82 25.38 3.92
C ARG A 182 18.10 23.95 3.48
N ARG A 183 19.08 23.31 4.14
CA ARG A 183 19.41 21.90 3.91
C ARG A 183 18.21 20.98 4.18
N TYR A 184 17.50 21.21 5.29
CA TYR A 184 16.32 20.42 5.63
C TYR A 184 15.17 20.64 4.63
N PHE A 185 14.91 21.89 4.23
CA PHE A 185 13.89 22.23 3.24
C PHE A 185 14.16 21.59 1.87
N ALA A 186 15.38 21.74 1.35
CA ALA A 186 15.77 21.13 0.08
C ALA A 186 15.76 19.58 0.16
N GLY A 187 16.14 19.01 1.31
CA GLY A 187 16.01 17.59 1.58
C GLY A 187 14.55 17.10 1.55
N LYS A 188 13.62 17.88 2.10
CA LYS A 188 12.18 17.57 2.03
C LYS A 188 11.64 17.57 0.60
N LEU A 189 12.00 18.57 -0.20
CA LEU A 189 11.61 18.61 -1.61
C LEU A 189 12.12 17.37 -2.37
N LEU A 190 13.36 16.93 -2.09
CA LEU A 190 13.87 15.70 -2.68
C LEU A 190 13.09 14.47 -2.22
N THR A 191 12.75 14.36 -0.93
CA THR A 191 11.91 13.29 -0.41
C THR A 191 10.55 13.26 -1.10
N ASP A 192 9.95 14.42 -1.35
CA ASP A 192 8.65 14.52 -2.03
C ASP A 192 8.75 14.06 -3.49
N ILE A 193 9.81 14.45 -4.20
CA ILE A 193 10.11 13.93 -5.55
C ILE A 193 10.24 12.41 -5.51
N MET A 194 11.00 11.85 -4.56
CA MET A 194 11.17 10.40 -4.47
C MET A 194 9.87 9.67 -4.14
N ASN A 195 9.01 10.22 -3.28
CA ASN A 195 7.69 9.66 -2.99
C ASN A 195 6.78 9.67 -4.22
N GLU A 196 6.75 10.80 -4.93
CA GLU A 196 5.96 10.95 -6.15
C GLU A 196 6.45 10.01 -7.26
N VAL A 197 7.76 9.79 -7.35
CA VAL A 197 8.34 8.79 -8.26
C VAL A 197 7.77 7.41 -7.98
N ILE A 198 7.76 6.96 -6.73
CA ILE A 198 7.21 5.66 -6.36
C ILE A 198 5.69 5.63 -6.63
N PHE A 199 4.95 6.69 -6.32
CA PHE A 199 3.50 6.72 -6.53
C PHE A 199 3.12 6.71 -8.02
N SER A 200 3.60 7.70 -8.80
CA SER A 200 3.21 7.94 -10.20
C SER A 200 3.54 6.78 -11.14
N THR A 201 4.55 5.98 -10.82
CA THR A 201 4.99 4.83 -11.62
C THR A 201 4.45 3.50 -11.10
N SER A 202 3.74 3.49 -9.98
CA SER A 202 3.12 2.27 -9.45
C SER A 202 1.85 1.93 -10.23
N ASN A 203 1.57 0.63 -10.34
CA ASN A 203 0.38 0.15 -11.03
C ASN A 203 -0.88 0.23 -10.13
N TYR A 204 -1.47 1.42 -9.98
CA TYR A 204 -2.75 1.62 -9.29
C TYR A 204 -3.94 1.68 -10.27
N LYS A 205 -3.70 1.85 -11.57
CA LYS A 205 -4.73 1.91 -12.62
C LYS A 205 -5.13 0.51 -13.09
N ARG A 206 -5.67 -0.28 -12.16
CA ARG A 206 -6.18 -1.64 -12.39
C ARG A 206 -7.35 -1.94 -11.46
N THR A 207 -8.06 -3.04 -11.66
CA THR A 207 -9.11 -3.45 -10.72
C THR A 207 -8.53 -4.03 -9.43
N LEU A 208 -9.32 -4.02 -8.35
CA LEU A 208 -8.92 -4.62 -7.06
C LEU A 208 -8.61 -6.11 -7.20
N PHE A 209 -9.38 -6.84 -8.03
CA PHE A 209 -9.13 -8.25 -8.25
C PHE A 209 -7.82 -8.48 -9.04
N GLN A 210 -7.51 -7.64 -10.04
CA GLN A 210 -6.18 -7.66 -10.70
C GLN A 210 -5.05 -7.40 -9.71
N ALA A 211 -5.21 -6.41 -8.82
CA ALA A 211 -4.22 -6.14 -7.77
C ALA A 211 -4.00 -7.35 -6.85
N LEU A 212 -5.07 -8.08 -6.49
CA LEU A 212 -4.98 -9.31 -5.71
C LEU A 212 -4.22 -10.43 -6.45
N LEU A 213 -4.44 -10.57 -7.77
CA LEU A 213 -3.70 -11.53 -8.60
C LEU A 213 -2.21 -11.17 -8.72
N ASP A 214 -1.90 -9.88 -8.84
CA ASP A 214 -0.52 -9.39 -8.87
C ASP A 214 0.18 -9.61 -7.54
N ALA A 215 -0.50 -9.33 -6.42
CA ALA A 215 0.01 -9.60 -5.08
C ALA A 215 0.31 -11.10 -4.87
N LYS A 216 -0.58 -12.00 -5.32
CA LYS A 216 -0.31 -13.46 -5.35
C LYS A 216 0.97 -13.79 -6.13
N ASN A 217 1.21 -13.14 -7.26
CA ASN A 217 2.40 -13.39 -8.07
C ASN A 217 3.69 -12.84 -7.43
N ILE A 218 3.58 -11.75 -6.66
CA ILE A 218 4.69 -11.12 -5.94
C ILE A 218 5.07 -11.93 -4.69
N HIS A 219 4.11 -12.28 -3.85
CA HIS A 219 4.37 -12.92 -2.55
C HIS A 219 4.31 -14.46 -2.61
N GLY A 220 3.58 -15.01 -3.57
CA GLY A 220 3.43 -16.45 -3.78
C GLY A 220 2.06 -16.97 -3.37
N LYS A 221 1.61 -18.03 -4.06
CA LYS A 221 0.26 -18.58 -3.92
C LYS A 221 -0.11 -19.07 -2.52
N LYS A 222 0.87 -19.61 -1.78
CA LYS A 222 0.71 -20.16 -0.43
C LYS A 222 0.93 -19.14 0.69
N HIS A 223 1.25 -17.88 0.35
CA HIS A 223 1.48 -16.83 1.35
C HIS A 223 0.19 -16.54 2.10
N ILE A 224 0.23 -16.60 3.43
CA ILE A 224 -0.91 -16.38 4.33
C ILE A 224 -1.18 -14.89 4.45
N ILE A 225 -2.44 -14.48 4.27
CA ILE A 225 -2.81 -13.06 4.16
C ILE A 225 -3.98 -12.62 5.02
N ALA A 226 -4.84 -13.54 5.44
CA ALA A 226 -6.02 -13.18 6.22
C ALA A 226 -6.33 -14.27 7.24
N GLU A 227 -6.78 -13.85 8.40
CA GLU A 227 -7.26 -14.68 9.49
C GLU A 227 -8.34 -13.90 10.24
N ASP A 228 -9.21 -14.60 10.95
CA ASP A 228 -10.18 -14.01 11.86
C ASP A 228 -10.28 -14.85 13.14
N ILE A 229 -11.29 -14.57 13.98
CA ILE A 229 -11.50 -15.25 15.26
C ILE A 229 -11.75 -16.76 15.14
N GLU A 230 -12.03 -17.31 13.95
CA GLU A 230 -12.14 -18.77 13.76
C GLU A 230 -10.76 -19.45 13.66
N ARG A 231 -9.65 -18.67 13.69
CA ARG A 231 -8.25 -19.17 13.71
C ARG A 231 -7.92 -20.12 12.56
N SER A 232 -8.55 -19.89 11.41
CA SER A 232 -8.33 -20.61 10.17
C SER A 232 -7.70 -19.69 9.12
N PRO A 233 -6.36 -19.47 9.16
CA PRO A 233 -5.70 -18.55 8.26
C PRO A 233 -5.80 -19.01 6.81
N ILE A 234 -5.98 -18.06 5.90
CA ILE A 234 -6.06 -18.32 4.46
C ILE A 234 -4.93 -17.67 3.68
N SER A 235 -4.48 -18.39 2.64
CA SER A 235 -3.51 -17.93 1.66
C SER A 235 -4.15 -17.14 0.52
N TYR A 236 -3.33 -16.46 -0.29
CA TYR A 236 -3.80 -15.85 -1.54
C TYR A 236 -4.55 -16.84 -2.44
N GLN A 237 -4.03 -18.06 -2.59
CA GLN A 237 -4.67 -19.07 -3.42
C GLN A 237 -6.06 -19.42 -2.90
N GLN A 238 -6.21 -19.58 -1.59
CA GLN A 238 -7.51 -19.88 -0.98
C GLN A 238 -8.48 -18.70 -1.09
N LEU A 239 -8.02 -17.46 -0.86
CA LEU A 239 -8.87 -16.28 -1.03
C LEU A 239 -9.38 -16.15 -2.47
N ILE A 240 -8.48 -16.26 -3.45
CA ILE A 240 -8.83 -16.16 -4.88
C ILE A 240 -9.78 -17.29 -5.29
N HIS A 241 -9.48 -18.53 -4.90
CA HIS A 241 -10.33 -19.68 -5.23
C HIS A 241 -11.72 -19.55 -4.61
N ARG A 242 -11.81 -19.23 -3.31
CA ARG A 242 -13.09 -19.02 -2.62
C ARG A 242 -13.88 -17.86 -3.24
N SER A 243 -13.20 -16.78 -3.66
CA SER A 243 -13.85 -15.63 -4.32
C SER A 243 -14.40 -16.01 -5.70
N ILE A 244 -13.64 -16.76 -6.51
CA ILE A 244 -14.07 -17.28 -7.81
C ILE A 244 -15.28 -18.20 -7.64
N LEU A 245 -15.19 -19.18 -6.73
CA LEU A 245 -16.26 -20.14 -6.48
C LEU A 245 -17.53 -19.45 -6.00
N LEU A 246 -17.43 -18.56 -5.00
CA LEU A 246 -18.58 -17.83 -4.49
C LEU A 246 -19.17 -16.94 -5.60
N GLY A 247 -18.32 -16.23 -6.35
CA GLY A 247 -18.74 -15.40 -7.48
C GLY A 247 -19.59 -16.18 -8.49
N ASP A 248 -19.18 -17.40 -8.86
CA ASP A 248 -19.90 -18.30 -9.79
C ASP A 248 -21.26 -18.79 -9.27
N VAL A 249 -21.51 -18.61 -7.97
CA VAL A 249 -22.76 -18.98 -7.32
C VAL A 249 -23.65 -17.76 -7.14
N LEU A 250 -23.08 -16.57 -6.96
CA LEU A 250 -23.82 -15.31 -6.84
C LEU A 250 -24.21 -14.73 -8.20
N GLU A 251 -23.43 -15.02 -9.25
CA GLU A 251 -23.61 -14.50 -10.61
C GLU A 251 -25.03 -14.69 -11.16
N PRO A 252 -25.70 -15.86 -11.09
CA PRO A 252 -27.04 -16.03 -11.64
C PRO A 252 -28.15 -15.24 -10.92
N LYS A 253 -27.88 -14.69 -9.74
CA LYS A 253 -28.86 -13.96 -8.92
C LYS A 253 -28.74 -12.45 -9.02
N THR A 254 -27.72 -11.97 -9.73
CA THR A 254 -27.36 -10.55 -9.85
C THR A 254 -26.94 -10.25 -11.28
N GLN A 255 -26.75 -8.99 -11.64
CA GLN A 255 -26.32 -8.57 -12.97
C GLN A 255 -24.95 -7.89 -12.93
N GLU A 256 -24.22 -7.91 -14.04
CA GLU A 256 -22.99 -7.12 -14.17
C GLU A 256 -23.31 -5.63 -13.99
N GLY A 257 -22.49 -4.91 -13.22
CA GLY A 257 -22.71 -3.50 -12.88
C GLY A 257 -23.76 -3.27 -11.78
N GLU A 258 -24.41 -4.32 -11.26
CA GLU A 258 -25.39 -4.17 -10.19
C GLU A 258 -24.74 -3.81 -8.84
N TYR A 259 -25.37 -2.90 -8.10
CA TYR A 259 -25.05 -2.61 -6.71
C TYR A 259 -25.63 -3.70 -5.79
N VAL A 260 -24.74 -4.39 -5.07
CA VAL A 260 -25.10 -5.54 -4.24
C VAL A 260 -24.73 -5.28 -2.79
N GLY A 261 -25.71 -5.35 -1.90
CA GLY A 261 -25.51 -5.10 -0.48
C GLY A 261 -24.71 -6.21 0.21
N ILE A 262 -23.74 -5.82 1.03
CA ILE A 262 -23.03 -6.69 1.97
C ILE A 262 -23.36 -6.24 3.39
N LEU A 263 -23.99 -7.13 4.15
CA LEU A 263 -24.32 -6.96 5.56
C LEU A 263 -23.62 -8.07 6.36
N LEU A 264 -22.32 -7.91 6.58
CA LEU A 264 -21.48 -8.94 7.22
C LEU A 264 -20.51 -8.30 8.22
N PRO A 265 -20.05 -9.05 9.24
CA PRO A 265 -19.10 -8.55 10.25
C PRO A 265 -17.67 -8.50 9.69
N ASN A 266 -16.71 -8.07 10.51
CA ASN A 266 -15.29 -8.18 10.17
C ASN A 266 -14.81 -9.64 10.25
N MET A 267 -14.92 -10.36 9.14
CA MET A 267 -14.53 -11.77 9.03
C MET A 267 -13.93 -12.05 7.66
N VAL A 268 -13.16 -13.13 7.53
CA VAL A 268 -12.55 -13.56 6.25
C VAL A 268 -13.63 -13.77 5.19
N ASN A 269 -14.80 -14.29 5.56
CA ASN A 269 -15.91 -14.50 4.63
C ASN A 269 -16.46 -13.20 4.03
N THR A 270 -16.34 -12.08 4.74
CA THR A 270 -16.72 -10.75 4.22
C THR A 270 -15.76 -10.32 3.12
N VAL A 271 -14.46 -10.55 3.31
CA VAL A 271 -13.43 -10.29 2.29
C VAL A 271 -13.64 -11.19 1.06
N VAL A 272 -13.93 -12.48 1.27
CA VAL A 272 -14.25 -13.42 0.19
C VAL A 272 -15.48 -12.95 -0.58
N THR A 273 -16.55 -12.53 0.10
CA THR A 273 -17.79 -12.04 -0.53
C THR A 273 -17.54 -10.76 -1.31
N PHE A 274 -16.77 -9.83 -0.74
CA PHE A 274 -16.37 -8.59 -1.40
C PHE A 274 -15.63 -8.85 -2.71
N PHE A 275 -14.62 -9.72 -2.73
CA PHE A 275 -13.92 -10.06 -3.97
C PHE A 275 -14.73 -10.96 -4.91
N ALA A 276 -15.65 -11.79 -4.38
CA ALA A 276 -16.53 -12.63 -5.20
C ALA A 276 -17.44 -11.80 -6.11
N LEU A 277 -17.99 -10.69 -5.61
CA LEU A 277 -18.79 -9.76 -6.42
C LEU A 277 -17.95 -9.14 -7.56
N HIS A 278 -16.71 -8.77 -7.26
CA HIS A 278 -15.79 -8.20 -8.24
C HIS A 278 -15.40 -9.16 -9.37
N VAL A 279 -15.38 -10.48 -9.14
CA VAL A 279 -15.03 -11.48 -10.16
C VAL A 279 -15.93 -11.38 -11.39
N HIS A 280 -17.18 -10.97 -11.20
CA HIS A 280 -18.19 -10.82 -12.26
C HIS A 280 -18.72 -9.37 -12.36
N GLY A 281 -17.95 -8.37 -11.92
CA GLY A 281 -18.30 -6.97 -12.13
C GLY A 281 -19.50 -6.42 -11.34
N ARG A 282 -19.90 -7.06 -10.23
CA ARG A 282 -20.88 -6.48 -9.30
C ARG A 282 -20.17 -5.49 -8.38
N ILE A 283 -20.89 -4.47 -7.92
CA ILE A 283 -20.36 -3.38 -7.09
C ILE A 283 -20.82 -3.61 -5.64
N PRO A 284 -19.92 -4.00 -4.71
CA PRO A 284 -20.26 -4.13 -3.30
C PRO A 284 -20.75 -2.80 -2.71
N VAL A 285 -21.84 -2.87 -1.95
CA VAL A 285 -22.32 -1.78 -1.11
C VAL A 285 -22.25 -2.23 0.33
N MET A 286 -21.37 -1.62 1.12
CA MET A 286 -21.19 -2.04 2.51
C MET A 286 -22.23 -1.37 3.40
N LEU A 287 -23.14 -2.17 3.97
CA LEU A 287 -24.22 -1.65 4.81
C LEU A 287 -23.77 -1.51 6.26
N ASN A 288 -24.05 -0.33 6.83
CA ASN A 288 -23.75 -0.04 8.23
C ASN A 288 -24.83 -0.60 9.16
N PHE A 289 -24.57 -1.77 9.72
CA PHE A 289 -25.49 -2.43 10.66
C PHE A 289 -25.66 -1.69 12.00
N SER A 290 -24.78 -0.76 12.36
CA SER A 290 -24.96 0.05 13.59
C SER A 290 -25.87 1.27 13.40
N ALA A 291 -26.24 1.61 12.17
CA ALA A 291 -27.12 2.74 11.86
C ALA A 291 -28.61 2.44 12.02
N GLY A 292 -28.98 1.18 12.22
CA GLY A 292 -30.37 0.71 12.31
C GLY A 292 -31.05 0.51 10.96
N ALA A 293 -32.24 -0.12 10.98
CA ALA A 293 -32.94 -0.57 9.80
C ALA A 293 -33.34 0.57 8.84
N LYS A 294 -33.90 1.66 9.36
CA LYS A 294 -34.32 2.82 8.55
C LYS A 294 -33.16 3.41 7.73
N ALA A 295 -32.00 3.57 8.36
CA ALA A 295 -30.81 4.07 7.67
C ALA A 295 -30.33 3.10 6.58
N MET A 296 -30.36 1.79 6.84
CA MET A 296 -30.01 0.77 5.85
C MET A 296 -31.01 0.66 4.71
N LEU A 297 -32.31 0.82 4.96
CA LEU A 297 -33.35 0.89 3.91
C LEU A 297 -33.15 2.11 3.02
N ASN A 298 -32.85 3.28 3.61
CA ASN A 298 -32.51 4.49 2.86
C ASN A 298 -31.26 4.28 2.01
N ALA A 299 -30.25 3.62 2.56
CA ALA A 299 -29.05 3.23 1.82
C ALA A 299 -29.40 2.33 0.62
N CYS A 300 -30.21 1.27 0.83
CA CYS A 300 -30.64 0.37 -0.23
C CYS A 300 -31.44 1.10 -1.33
N THR A 301 -32.32 2.02 -0.94
CA THR A 301 -33.12 2.83 -1.87
C THR A 301 -32.21 3.75 -2.70
N THR A 302 -31.27 4.43 -2.04
CA THR A 302 -30.34 5.39 -2.68
C THR A 302 -29.44 4.72 -3.72
N THR A 303 -29.00 3.49 -3.47
CA THR A 303 -28.13 2.73 -4.38
C THR A 303 -28.89 1.73 -5.25
N ASN A 304 -30.23 1.72 -5.19
CA ASN A 304 -31.10 0.79 -5.91
C ASN A 304 -30.68 -0.69 -5.73
N ILE A 305 -30.33 -1.07 -4.50
CA ILE A 305 -29.96 -2.44 -4.16
C ILE A 305 -31.21 -3.33 -4.24
N LYS A 306 -31.10 -4.44 -4.97
CA LYS A 306 -32.14 -5.48 -5.02
C LYS A 306 -31.82 -6.68 -4.13
N THR A 307 -30.53 -6.96 -3.92
CA THR A 307 -30.05 -8.14 -3.20
C THR A 307 -29.04 -7.75 -2.11
N VAL A 308 -29.25 -8.29 -0.91
CA VAL A 308 -28.31 -8.14 0.23
C VAL A 308 -27.82 -9.51 0.66
N TYR A 309 -26.50 -9.68 0.76
CA TYR A 309 -25.89 -10.89 1.31
C TYR A 309 -25.52 -10.70 2.78
N THR A 310 -25.96 -11.63 3.62
CA THR A 310 -25.69 -11.68 5.06
C THR A 310 -25.41 -13.12 5.54
N SER A 311 -25.19 -13.31 6.84
CA SER A 311 -24.98 -14.59 7.49
C SER A 311 -26.00 -14.80 8.60
N LYS A 312 -26.59 -16.00 8.68
CA LYS A 312 -27.51 -16.37 9.77
C LYS A 312 -26.82 -16.24 11.12
N ARG A 313 -25.59 -16.75 11.23
CA ARG A 313 -24.79 -16.66 12.46
C ARG A 313 -24.56 -15.20 12.86
N PHE A 314 -24.28 -14.33 11.89
CA PHE A 314 -24.10 -12.90 12.16
C PHE A 314 -25.40 -12.23 12.61
N VAL A 315 -26.51 -12.46 11.91
CA VAL A 315 -27.82 -11.87 12.25
C VAL A 315 -28.20 -12.19 13.70
N THR A 316 -28.09 -13.46 14.10
CA THR A 316 -28.37 -13.88 15.48
C THR A 316 -27.40 -13.25 16.49
N TYR A 317 -26.09 -13.29 16.22
CA TYR A 317 -25.08 -12.76 17.14
C TYR A 317 -25.22 -11.25 17.36
N ALA A 318 -25.46 -10.51 16.28
CA ALA A 318 -25.63 -9.06 16.30
C ALA A 318 -27.06 -8.60 16.63
N LYS A 319 -27.98 -9.54 16.91
CA LYS A 319 -29.40 -9.28 17.21
C LYS A 319 -30.09 -8.43 16.15
N LEU A 320 -29.89 -8.78 14.88
CA LEU A 320 -30.39 -8.05 13.72
C LEU A 320 -31.71 -8.60 13.18
N ASP A 321 -32.39 -9.53 13.86
CA ASP A 321 -33.59 -10.21 13.34
C ASP A 321 -34.68 -9.22 12.90
N ALA A 322 -35.06 -8.27 13.78
CA ALA A 322 -36.04 -7.23 13.46
C ALA A 322 -35.59 -6.29 12.32
N VAL A 323 -34.28 -6.06 12.20
CA VAL A 323 -33.70 -5.25 11.14
C VAL A 323 -33.79 -5.98 9.79
N ILE A 324 -33.50 -7.28 9.79
CA ILE A 324 -33.61 -8.13 8.60
C ILE A 324 -35.05 -8.28 8.15
N GLU A 325 -35.99 -8.42 9.09
CA GLU A 325 -37.42 -8.47 8.79
C GLU A 325 -37.86 -7.22 8.02
N GLN A 326 -37.49 -6.02 8.50
CA GLN A 326 -37.79 -4.76 7.82
C GLN A 326 -37.09 -4.63 6.46
N LEU A 327 -35.82 -5.04 6.36
CA LEU A 327 -35.09 -5.03 5.08
C LEU A 327 -35.73 -5.96 4.06
N SER A 328 -36.16 -7.15 4.49
CA SER A 328 -36.73 -8.18 3.61
C SER A 328 -38.05 -7.77 2.96
N GLN A 329 -38.69 -6.70 3.43
CA GLN A 329 -39.88 -6.13 2.80
C GLN A 329 -39.58 -5.40 1.49
N GLN A 330 -38.34 -4.95 1.27
CA GLN A 330 -37.95 -4.16 0.10
C GLN A 330 -36.80 -4.78 -0.71
N VAL A 331 -35.94 -5.57 -0.07
CA VAL A 331 -34.77 -6.18 -0.72
C VAL A 331 -34.73 -7.68 -0.47
N ASN A 332 -34.18 -8.42 -1.42
CA ASN A 332 -33.96 -9.85 -1.29
C ASN A 332 -32.75 -10.13 -0.38
N VAL A 333 -33.02 -10.52 0.88
CA VAL A 333 -31.96 -10.90 1.83
C VAL A 333 -31.58 -12.36 1.63
N CYS A 334 -30.32 -12.58 1.24
CA CYS A 334 -29.74 -13.89 0.97
C CYS A 334 -28.71 -14.28 2.03
N TYR A 335 -28.85 -15.48 2.59
CA TYR A 335 -27.89 -16.03 3.56
C TYR A 335 -26.78 -16.83 2.89
N LEU A 336 -25.52 -16.52 3.21
CA LEU A 336 -24.36 -17.23 2.67
C LEU A 336 -24.37 -18.72 3.00
N GLU A 337 -24.83 -19.11 4.19
CA GLU A 337 -24.91 -20.51 4.60
C GLU A 337 -25.83 -21.34 3.69
N ASP A 338 -26.95 -20.77 3.26
CA ASP A 338 -27.91 -21.44 2.37
C ASP A 338 -27.38 -21.53 0.95
N ILE A 339 -26.59 -20.54 0.53
CA ILE A 339 -25.93 -20.51 -0.77
C ILE A 339 -24.86 -21.60 -0.84
N VAL A 340 -24.00 -21.69 0.19
CA VAL A 340 -22.91 -22.67 0.24
C VAL A 340 -23.43 -24.11 0.25
N LYS A 341 -24.54 -24.38 0.94
CA LYS A 341 -25.19 -25.71 0.96
C LYS A 341 -25.68 -26.15 -0.43
N LYS A 342 -26.05 -25.21 -1.30
CA LYS A 342 -26.57 -25.47 -2.65
C LYS A 342 -25.48 -25.59 -3.72
N ILE A 343 -24.19 -25.51 -3.35
CA ILE A 343 -23.09 -25.61 -4.31
C ILE A 343 -22.90 -27.07 -4.74
N SER A 344 -23.21 -27.38 -5.99
CA SER A 344 -23.00 -28.71 -6.59
C SER A 344 -21.51 -29.09 -6.66
N ALA A 345 -21.23 -30.40 -6.64
CA ALA A 345 -19.87 -30.92 -6.79
C ALA A 345 -19.22 -30.48 -8.11
N LEU A 346 -20.00 -30.41 -9.20
CA LEU A 346 -19.55 -29.93 -10.51
C LEU A 346 -19.11 -28.46 -10.46
N LYS A 347 -19.84 -27.59 -9.76
CA LYS A 347 -19.41 -26.19 -9.55
C LYS A 347 -18.12 -26.11 -8.73
N LYS A 348 -17.95 -26.94 -7.70
CA LYS A 348 -16.69 -27.01 -6.95
C LYS A 348 -15.51 -27.40 -7.87
N LEU A 349 -15.68 -28.41 -8.72
CA LEU A 349 -14.64 -28.86 -9.64
C LEU A 349 -14.28 -27.81 -10.70
N THR A 350 -15.28 -27.23 -11.36
CA THR A 350 -15.07 -26.17 -12.37
C THR A 350 -14.42 -24.92 -11.78
N SER A 351 -14.71 -24.59 -10.52
CA SER A 351 -14.03 -23.50 -9.81
C SER A 351 -12.55 -23.77 -9.55
N ILE A 352 -12.14 -25.02 -9.33
CA ILE A 352 -10.73 -25.39 -9.13
C ILE A 352 -9.94 -25.16 -10.43
N ILE A 353 -10.51 -25.57 -11.56
CA ILE A 353 -9.93 -25.33 -12.89
C ILE A 353 -9.82 -23.82 -13.13
N SER A 354 -10.90 -23.09 -12.89
CA SER A 354 -10.96 -21.62 -13.01
C SER A 354 -9.94 -20.91 -12.12
N ALA A 355 -9.74 -21.39 -10.89
CA ALA A 355 -8.78 -20.84 -9.93
C ALA A 355 -7.32 -21.22 -10.22
N THR A 356 -7.08 -22.21 -11.08
CA THR A 356 -5.74 -22.56 -11.56
C THR A 356 -5.22 -21.51 -12.55
N PHE A 357 -6.12 -20.95 -13.37
CA PHE A 357 -5.82 -19.87 -14.32
C PHE A 357 -6.60 -18.58 -14.02
N PRO A 358 -6.47 -18.01 -12.80
CA PRO A 358 -7.41 -17.00 -12.31
C PRO A 358 -7.33 -15.70 -13.12
N LYS A 359 -6.17 -15.39 -13.72
CA LYS A 359 -6.03 -14.23 -14.62
C LYS A 359 -6.84 -14.41 -15.91
N ALA A 360 -6.72 -15.56 -16.57
CA ALA A 360 -7.47 -15.87 -17.79
C ALA A 360 -8.97 -15.95 -17.49
N THR A 361 -9.34 -16.61 -16.39
CA THR A 361 -10.71 -16.67 -15.87
C THR A 361 -11.30 -15.27 -15.67
N TYR A 362 -10.59 -14.39 -14.97
CA TYR A 362 -11.08 -13.04 -14.71
C TYR A 362 -11.21 -12.19 -15.97
N ILE A 363 -10.26 -12.30 -16.91
CA ILE A 363 -10.33 -11.61 -18.20
C ILE A 363 -11.50 -12.12 -19.05
N LYS A 364 -11.78 -13.42 -19.00
CA LYS A 364 -12.89 -14.02 -19.75
C LYS A 364 -14.27 -13.63 -19.19
N ARG A 365 -14.37 -13.47 -17.87
CA ARG A 365 -15.66 -13.23 -17.17
C ARG A 365 -16.13 -11.79 -17.19
N LEU A 366 -15.19 -10.86 -17.21
CA LEU A 366 -15.50 -9.44 -17.18
C LEU A 366 -14.87 -8.80 -18.42
N ALA A 367 -15.68 -8.27 -19.33
CA ALA A 367 -15.17 -7.63 -20.53
C ALA A 367 -14.52 -6.28 -20.22
N ASN A 368 -15.05 -5.55 -19.23
CA ASN A 368 -14.60 -4.22 -18.87
C ASN A 368 -13.81 -4.21 -17.56
N HIS A 369 -12.48 -4.05 -17.64
CA HIS A 369 -11.60 -3.88 -16.49
C HIS A 369 -11.24 -2.42 -16.22
N ASN A 370 -12.17 -1.48 -16.44
CA ASN A 370 -11.91 -0.06 -16.24
C ASN A 370 -11.59 0.24 -14.75
N PRO A 371 -10.38 0.74 -14.43
CA PRO A 371 -10.00 1.04 -13.05
C PRO A 371 -10.74 2.25 -12.45
N HIS A 372 -11.39 3.07 -13.29
CA HIS A 372 -12.21 4.19 -12.87
C HIS A 372 -13.68 3.79 -12.60
N SER A 373 -14.07 2.55 -12.92
CA SER A 373 -15.38 2.03 -12.54
C SER A 373 -15.54 1.94 -11.01
N PRO A 374 -16.78 2.08 -10.49
CA PRO A 374 -17.08 1.87 -9.08
C PRO A 374 -16.60 0.51 -8.57
N ALA A 375 -15.91 0.51 -7.43
CA ALA A 375 -15.43 -0.68 -6.75
C ALA A 375 -16.13 -0.93 -5.42
N VAL A 376 -16.61 0.12 -4.75
CA VAL A 376 -17.39 -0.01 -3.53
C VAL A 376 -18.22 1.25 -3.31
N VAL A 377 -19.39 1.08 -2.70
CA VAL A 377 -20.13 2.18 -2.08
C VAL A 377 -20.09 2.05 -0.57
N LEU A 378 -19.70 3.14 0.09
CA LEU A 378 -19.67 3.28 1.55
C LEU A 378 -20.60 4.42 1.96
N PHE A 379 -21.22 4.33 3.13
CA PHE A 379 -22.13 5.37 3.61
C PHE A 379 -21.48 6.22 4.69
N THR A 380 -21.69 7.54 4.61
CA THR A 380 -21.31 8.51 5.66
C THR A 380 -22.55 9.06 6.34
N SER A 381 -22.43 9.46 7.61
CA SER A 381 -23.46 10.20 8.31
C SER A 381 -23.56 11.59 7.68
N GLY A 382 -24.52 11.78 6.77
CA GLY A 382 -24.78 13.08 6.17
C GLY A 382 -25.21 14.09 7.22
N SER A 383 -24.79 15.35 7.05
CA SER A 383 -25.19 16.48 7.91
C SER A 383 -26.71 16.72 7.96
N GLU A 384 -27.43 16.22 6.96
CA GLU A 384 -28.89 16.36 6.80
C GLU A 384 -29.67 15.14 7.34
N GLY A 385 -29.01 14.20 8.05
CA GLY A 385 -29.63 13.02 8.64
C GLY A 385 -29.88 11.85 7.69
N VAL A 386 -29.89 12.07 6.37
CA VAL A 386 -29.90 11.00 5.36
C VAL A 386 -28.46 10.59 5.02
N ALA A 387 -28.16 9.29 5.11
CA ALA A 387 -26.84 8.76 4.80
C ALA A 387 -26.51 8.97 3.31
N LYS A 388 -25.33 9.53 3.01
CA LYS A 388 -24.87 9.77 1.64
C LYS A 388 -23.95 8.63 1.20
N GLY A 389 -24.20 8.09 0.00
CA GLY A 389 -23.38 7.04 -0.59
C GLY A 389 -22.14 7.62 -1.27
N VAL A 390 -20.96 7.24 -0.80
CA VAL A 390 -19.68 7.59 -1.40
C VAL A 390 -19.24 6.45 -2.32
N VAL A 391 -19.18 6.74 -3.62
CA VAL A 391 -18.79 5.78 -4.65
C VAL A 391 -17.28 5.89 -4.87
N LEU A 392 -16.54 4.83 -4.55
CA LEU A 392 -15.09 4.78 -4.72
C LEU A 392 -14.72 3.86 -5.87
N SER A 393 -13.89 4.34 -6.79
CA SER A 393 -13.37 3.51 -7.88
C SER A 393 -12.24 2.59 -7.41
N HIS A 394 -11.91 1.59 -8.23
CA HIS A 394 -10.75 0.74 -7.98
C HIS A 394 -9.46 1.56 -7.85
N SER A 395 -9.28 2.52 -8.75
CA SER A 395 -8.10 3.38 -8.78
C SER A 395 -8.00 4.27 -7.53
N ASN A 396 -9.11 4.73 -6.95
CA ASN A 396 -9.07 5.54 -5.71
C ASN A 396 -8.47 4.73 -4.55
N LEU A 397 -8.97 3.51 -4.35
CA LEU A 397 -8.54 2.62 -3.27
C LEU A 397 -7.08 2.19 -3.44
N LEU A 398 -6.69 1.80 -4.66
CA LEU A 398 -5.32 1.39 -4.95
C LEU A 398 -4.32 2.55 -4.88
N ALA A 399 -4.71 3.73 -5.36
CA ALA A 399 -3.88 4.93 -5.27
C ALA A 399 -3.58 5.28 -3.82
N ASN A 400 -4.60 5.30 -2.95
CA ASN A 400 -4.41 5.61 -1.54
C ASN A 400 -3.49 4.63 -0.81
N GLY A 401 -3.60 3.34 -1.13
CA GLY A 401 -2.70 2.32 -0.61
C GLY A 401 -1.24 2.54 -0.97
N ILE A 402 -0.98 2.89 -2.23
CA ILE A 402 0.37 3.18 -2.70
C ILE A 402 0.88 4.49 -2.12
N GLN A 403 0.05 5.53 -2.08
CA GLN A 403 0.37 6.81 -1.45
C GLN A 403 0.85 6.60 -0.01
N MET A 404 0.13 5.79 0.78
CA MET A 404 0.51 5.48 2.15
C MET A 404 1.84 4.70 2.21
N SER A 405 2.04 3.69 1.35
CA SER A 405 3.29 2.90 1.35
C SER A 405 4.52 3.67 0.86
N THR A 406 4.34 4.83 0.22
CA THR A 406 5.46 5.75 -0.06
C THR A 406 5.95 6.48 1.20
N ARG A 407 5.10 6.61 2.22
CA ARG A 407 5.37 7.39 3.44
C ARG A 407 5.64 6.54 4.67
N VAL A 408 5.12 5.31 4.67
CA VAL A 408 5.29 4.35 5.76
C VAL A 408 5.85 3.05 5.18
N ASP A 409 6.85 2.49 5.85
CA ASP A 409 7.63 1.34 5.38
C ASP A 409 6.96 -0.02 5.64
N PHE A 410 5.70 -0.14 5.20
CA PHE A 410 4.96 -1.39 5.24
C PHE A 410 5.61 -2.47 4.39
N ASN A 411 5.62 -3.70 4.90
CA ASN A 411 6.09 -4.85 4.16
C ASN A 411 5.37 -6.15 4.56
N ALA A 412 5.56 -7.22 3.80
CA ALA A 412 4.81 -8.47 3.96
C ALA A 412 5.07 -9.23 5.28
N GLN A 413 6.00 -8.78 6.12
CA GLN A 413 6.18 -9.32 7.48
C GLN A 413 5.25 -8.65 8.51
N ASP A 414 4.60 -7.54 8.15
CA ASP A 414 3.68 -6.86 9.03
C ASP A 414 2.38 -7.66 9.22
N LYS A 415 1.87 -7.58 10.46
CA LYS A 415 0.61 -8.19 10.89
C LYS A 415 -0.32 -7.10 11.38
N ILE A 416 -1.45 -6.96 10.72
CA ILE A 416 -2.44 -5.91 10.98
C ILE A 416 -3.53 -6.49 11.86
N LEU A 417 -3.76 -5.90 13.03
CA LEU A 417 -4.99 -6.15 13.79
C LEU A 417 -6.05 -5.15 13.32
N ASN A 418 -7.06 -5.64 12.61
CA ASN A 418 -8.17 -4.82 12.15
C ASN A 418 -9.45 -5.15 12.92
N SER A 419 -9.70 -4.38 13.97
CA SER A 419 -10.97 -4.37 14.70
C SER A 419 -11.96 -3.33 14.18
N LEU A 420 -11.55 -2.49 13.21
CA LEU A 420 -12.39 -1.42 12.69
C LEU A 420 -13.39 -1.94 11.66
N PRO A 421 -14.63 -1.43 11.63
CA PRO A 421 -15.67 -1.98 10.75
C PRO A 421 -15.33 -1.94 9.27
N LEU A 422 -15.54 -3.05 8.55
CA LEU A 422 -15.35 -3.14 7.09
C LEU A 422 -16.38 -2.35 6.28
N PHE A 423 -17.49 -1.90 6.89
CA PHE A 423 -18.40 -0.96 6.24
C PHE A 423 -17.94 0.50 6.34
N HIS A 424 -16.83 0.76 7.04
CA HIS A 424 -16.21 2.08 7.13
C HIS A 424 -14.90 2.09 6.34
N SER A 425 -14.60 3.19 5.65
CA SER A 425 -13.44 3.33 4.76
C SER A 425 -12.11 3.06 5.46
N PHE A 426 -11.99 3.43 6.74
CA PHE A 426 -10.80 3.17 7.56
C PHE A 426 -10.55 1.68 7.79
N GLY A 427 -11.58 0.90 8.17
CA GLY A 427 -11.46 -0.54 8.37
C GLY A 427 -11.36 -1.32 7.06
N LEU A 428 -12.09 -0.91 6.03
CA LEU A 428 -12.03 -1.55 4.72
C LEU A 428 -10.70 -1.28 4.02
N THR A 429 -10.36 -0.02 3.81
CA THR A 429 -9.25 0.34 2.92
C THR A 429 -7.92 0.20 3.64
N ALA A 430 -7.71 0.91 4.75
CA ALA A 430 -6.46 0.88 5.52
C ALA A 430 -6.29 -0.43 6.28
N GLY A 431 -7.35 -0.88 6.97
CA GLY A 431 -7.30 -2.09 7.79
C GLY A 431 -7.30 -3.41 7.01
N THR A 432 -7.75 -3.43 5.75
CA THR A 432 -7.96 -4.70 5.01
C THR A 432 -7.38 -4.69 3.60
N LEU A 433 -7.86 -3.83 2.69
CA LEU A 433 -7.46 -3.88 1.28
C LEU A 433 -5.96 -3.60 1.08
N ILE A 434 -5.44 -2.56 1.74
CA ILE A 434 -4.01 -2.20 1.67
C ILE A 434 -3.11 -3.35 2.15
N PRO A 435 -3.36 -3.96 3.33
CA PRO A 435 -2.67 -5.17 3.77
C PRO A 435 -2.69 -6.30 2.76
N LEU A 436 -3.87 -6.66 2.25
CA LEU A 436 -4.04 -7.76 1.31
C LEU A 436 -3.29 -7.54 0.00
N ILE A 437 -3.23 -6.31 -0.51
CA ILE A 437 -2.52 -6.00 -1.76
C ILE A 437 -1.00 -5.91 -1.54
N SER A 438 -0.56 -5.60 -0.33
CA SER A 438 0.87 -5.42 0.02
C SER A 438 1.53 -6.67 0.60
N GLY A 439 0.79 -7.79 0.73
CA GLY A 439 1.32 -9.04 1.27
C GLY A 439 1.34 -9.11 2.80
N MET A 440 0.75 -8.15 3.49
CA MET A 440 0.64 -8.15 4.96
C MET A 440 -0.46 -9.13 5.40
N LYS A 441 -0.28 -9.77 6.55
CA LYS A 441 -1.32 -10.60 7.15
C LYS A 441 -2.31 -9.70 7.91
N VAL A 442 -3.58 -9.74 7.56
CA VAL A 442 -4.65 -9.08 8.34
C VAL A 442 -5.32 -10.09 9.26
N PHE A 443 -5.49 -9.72 10.53
CA PHE A 443 -6.36 -10.40 11.48
C PHE A 443 -7.62 -9.56 11.67
N LEU A 444 -8.78 -10.11 11.27
CA LEU A 444 -10.07 -9.44 11.33
C LEU A 444 -10.75 -9.76 12.67
N TYR A 445 -11.09 -8.73 13.43
CA TYR A 445 -11.82 -8.87 14.67
C TYR A 445 -13.21 -8.21 14.57
N PRO A 446 -14.31 -8.90 14.94
CA PRO A 446 -15.69 -8.46 14.67
C PRO A 446 -16.10 -7.10 15.26
N SER A 447 -15.55 -6.71 16.41
CA SER A 447 -16.02 -5.54 17.16
C SER A 447 -14.87 -4.75 17.79
N PRO A 448 -14.75 -3.43 17.54
CA PRO A 448 -13.76 -2.61 18.22
C PRO A 448 -14.14 -2.32 19.67
N LEU A 449 -15.37 -2.62 20.10
CA LEU A 449 -15.88 -2.29 21.44
C LEU A 449 -15.44 -3.28 22.52
N HIS A 450 -14.79 -4.38 22.14
CA HIS A 450 -14.31 -5.38 23.09
C HIS A 450 -12.98 -4.94 23.72
N TYR A 451 -13.02 -3.85 24.48
CA TYR A 451 -11.82 -3.11 24.93
C TYR A 451 -10.82 -3.92 25.75
N ARG A 452 -11.28 -4.98 26.43
CA ARG A 452 -10.42 -5.91 27.20
C ARG A 452 -9.84 -7.04 26.37
N ILE A 453 -10.48 -7.40 25.25
CA ILE A 453 -10.08 -8.54 24.42
C ILE A 453 -9.10 -8.11 23.34
N ILE A 454 -9.28 -6.92 22.76
CA ILE A 454 -8.41 -6.41 21.69
C ILE A 454 -6.93 -6.37 22.08
N PRO A 455 -6.53 -5.91 23.29
CA PRO A 455 -5.13 -5.96 23.72
C PRO A 455 -4.57 -7.38 23.75
N GLU A 456 -5.29 -8.32 24.36
CA GLU A 456 -4.90 -9.74 24.41
C GLU A 456 -4.77 -10.37 23.02
N VAL A 457 -5.67 -10.02 22.09
CA VAL A 457 -5.58 -10.46 20.70
C VAL A 457 -4.35 -9.86 20.01
N ALA A 458 -4.04 -8.58 20.24
CA ALA A 458 -2.86 -7.93 19.68
C ALA A 458 -1.57 -8.63 20.15
N TYR A 459 -1.53 -9.01 21.43
CA TYR A 459 -0.45 -9.78 22.03
C TYR A 459 -0.31 -11.17 21.38
N ASP A 460 -1.39 -11.94 21.37
CA ASP A 460 -1.42 -13.34 20.93
C ASP A 460 -1.02 -13.49 19.45
N ILE A 461 -1.47 -12.59 18.57
CA ILE A 461 -1.09 -12.65 17.15
C ILE A 461 0.27 -12.01 16.85
N GLY A 462 0.84 -11.28 17.83
CA GLY A 462 2.02 -10.44 17.67
C GLY A 462 1.79 -9.35 16.63
N ALA A 463 0.71 -8.58 16.78
CA ALA A 463 0.33 -7.52 15.85
C ALA A 463 1.44 -6.47 15.75
N THR A 464 1.82 -6.07 14.53
CA THR A 464 2.82 -5.01 14.32
C THR A 464 2.18 -3.67 13.99
N ILE A 465 0.95 -3.68 13.47
CA ILE A 465 0.22 -2.48 13.08
C ILE A 465 -1.22 -2.55 13.58
N MET A 466 -1.72 -1.45 14.12
CA MET A 466 -3.12 -1.30 14.54
C MET A 466 -3.67 0.08 14.17
N PHE A 467 -4.97 0.14 13.92
CA PHE A 467 -5.73 1.35 13.65
C PHE A 467 -6.79 1.56 14.74
N GLY A 468 -7.06 2.81 15.12
CA GLY A 468 -8.11 3.11 16.10
C GLY A 468 -8.52 4.58 16.11
N THR A 469 -9.69 4.88 16.65
CA THR A 469 -10.05 6.27 16.99
C THR A 469 -9.46 6.63 18.36
N ASN A 470 -9.49 7.91 18.75
CA ASN A 470 -9.07 8.31 20.08
C ASN A 470 -9.82 7.52 21.17
N THR A 471 -11.14 7.39 21.03
CA THR A 471 -11.99 6.67 21.96
C THR A 471 -11.59 5.20 22.10
N PHE A 472 -11.34 4.51 20.99
CA PHE A 472 -10.93 3.11 21.03
C PHE A 472 -9.55 2.94 21.64
N LEU A 473 -8.56 3.74 21.20
CA LEU A 473 -7.20 3.68 21.71
C LEU A 473 -7.12 4.02 23.20
N ALA A 474 -7.92 4.98 23.69
CA ALA A 474 -8.00 5.32 25.10
C ALA A 474 -8.47 4.11 25.94
N ASN A 475 -9.54 3.46 25.50
CA ASN A 475 -10.11 2.32 26.21
C ASN A 475 -9.20 1.08 26.12
N TYR A 476 -8.60 0.80 24.95
CA TYR A 476 -7.60 -0.27 24.83
C TYR A 476 -6.42 -0.02 25.78
N GLY A 477 -5.86 1.20 25.79
CA GLY A 477 -4.74 1.54 26.67
C GLY A 477 -5.10 1.45 28.16
N ARG A 478 -6.34 1.78 28.53
CA ARG A 478 -6.85 1.67 29.91
C ARG A 478 -6.86 0.23 30.40
N PHE A 479 -7.34 -0.71 29.58
CA PHE A 479 -7.53 -2.11 29.99
C PHE A 479 -6.33 -3.02 29.69
N ALA A 480 -5.47 -2.67 28.74
CA ALA A 480 -4.32 -3.49 28.35
C ALA A 480 -3.31 -3.64 29.50
N HIS A 481 -2.65 -4.79 29.56
CA HIS A 481 -1.42 -4.97 30.31
C HIS A 481 -0.26 -4.24 29.58
N PRO A 482 0.76 -3.70 30.30
CA PRO A 482 1.90 -2.99 29.68
C PRO A 482 2.64 -3.77 28.58
N TYR A 483 2.53 -5.10 28.58
CA TYR A 483 3.19 -5.97 27.61
C TYR A 483 2.34 -6.35 26.39
N ASP A 484 1.02 -6.07 26.38
CA ASP A 484 0.11 -6.54 25.32
C ASP A 484 0.49 -6.04 23.93
N PHE A 485 1.13 -4.87 23.89
CA PHE A 485 1.48 -4.16 22.66
C PHE A 485 2.97 -4.23 22.31
N TYR A 486 3.73 -5.18 22.89
CA TYR A 486 5.19 -5.27 22.75
C TYR A 486 5.73 -5.29 21.31
N SER A 487 4.93 -5.79 20.35
CA SER A 487 5.33 -5.94 18.94
C SER A 487 4.82 -4.83 18.03
N LEU A 488 3.96 -3.94 18.53
CA LEU A 488 3.41 -2.84 17.74
C LEU A 488 4.51 -1.83 17.41
N ARG A 489 4.72 -1.62 16.10
CA ARG A 489 5.60 -0.55 15.59
C ARG A 489 4.81 0.67 15.13
N TYR A 490 3.58 0.47 14.67
CA TYR A 490 2.72 1.54 14.16
C TYR A 490 1.32 1.45 14.72
N VAL A 491 0.90 2.51 15.41
CA VAL A 491 -0.48 2.71 15.83
C VAL A 491 -0.97 3.98 15.17
N PHE A 492 -1.93 3.86 14.26
CA PHE A 492 -2.51 4.99 13.56
C PHE A 492 -3.84 5.39 14.18
N SER A 493 -3.97 6.68 14.47
CA SER A 493 -5.23 7.28 14.91
C SER A 493 -5.84 8.16 13.84
N GLY A 494 -7.14 8.05 13.66
CA GLY A 494 -7.93 8.84 12.71
C GLY A 494 -9.41 8.84 13.09
N ALA A 495 -10.23 9.50 12.26
CA ALA A 495 -11.66 9.75 12.46
C ALA A 495 -12.04 10.63 13.67
N GLU A 496 -11.20 10.68 14.70
CA GLU A 496 -11.33 11.57 15.87
C GLU A 496 -9.99 12.28 16.11
N LYS A 497 -10.04 13.49 16.70
CA LYS A 497 -8.84 14.18 17.18
C LYS A 497 -8.18 13.34 18.27
N LEU A 498 -6.88 13.09 18.16
CA LEU A 498 -6.16 12.36 19.20
C LEU A 498 -5.92 13.27 20.41
N GLN A 499 -6.36 12.82 21.59
CA GLN A 499 -6.16 13.54 22.84
C GLN A 499 -4.75 13.32 23.39
N ASP A 500 -4.22 14.34 24.06
CA ASP A 500 -2.89 14.28 24.68
C ASP A 500 -2.81 13.24 25.80
N THR A 501 -3.91 13.02 26.52
CA THR A 501 -4.04 11.98 27.55
C THR A 501 -3.88 10.58 26.95
N THR A 502 -4.55 10.27 25.84
CA THR A 502 -4.38 9.00 25.13
C THR A 502 -2.96 8.87 24.58
N ARG A 503 -2.38 9.95 24.03
CA ARG A 503 -1.00 9.95 23.52
C ARG A 503 0.01 9.64 24.64
N GLN A 504 -0.12 10.28 25.80
CA GLN A 504 0.72 10.05 26.97
C GLN A 504 0.55 8.63 27.50
N LEU A 505 -0.69 8.17 27.67
CA LEU A 505 -0.99 6.80 28.10
C LEU A 505 -0.25 5.76 27.25
N TRP A 506 -0.32 5.88 25.93
CA TRP A 506 0.33 4.93 25.03
C TRP A 506 1.85 5.00 25.07
N ASN A 507 2.40 6.21 25.15
CA ASN A 507 3.84 6.44 25.23
C ASN A 507 4.42 5.92 26.55
N ASP A 508 3.77 6.23 27.68
CA ASP A 508 4.33 5.99 29.00
C ASP A 508 4.11 4.53 29.44
N LYS A 509 2.95 3.94 29.11
CA LYS A 509 2.62 2.56 29.50
C LYS A 509 3.22 1.51 28.58
N PHE A 510 3.33 1.78 27.27
CA PHE A 510 3.73 0.79 26.27
C PHE A 510 5.01 1.16 25.51
N GLY A 511 5.51 2.40 25.62
CA GLY A 511 6.60 2.89 24.76
C GLY A 511 6.20 3.05 23.29
N VAL A 512 4.90 3.07 22.98
CA VAL A 512 4.36 3.06 21.62
C VAL A 512 3.87 4.45 21.24
N ARG A 513 4.35 4.96 20.10
CA ARG A 513 3.91 6.25 19.55
C ARG A 513 2.65 6.06 18.70
N VAL A 514 1.64 6.90 18.95
CA VAL A 514 0.43 6.98 18.13
C VAL A 514 0.58 8.07 17.06
N PHE A 515 0.44 7.69 15.80
CA PHE A 515 0.54 8.55 14.63
C PHE A 515 -0.86 9.00 14.20
N GLU A 516 -1.10 10.30 14.27
CA GLU A 516 -2.39 10.88 13.87
C GLU A 516 -2.41 11.15 12.36
N GLY A 517 -3.52 10.83 11.71
CA GLY A 517 -3.77 11.12 10.30
C GLY A 517 -5.17 11.69 10.08
N TYR A 518 -5.33 12.34 8.94
CA TYR A 518 -6.59 12.94 8.52
C TYR A 518 -7.03 12.38 7.18
N GLY A 519 -8.33 12.28 7.02
CA GLY A 519 -8.95 11.73 5.84
C GLY A 519 -10.46 11.60 5.99
N THR A 520 -11.14 11.39 4.87
CA THR A 520 -12.57 11.14 4.82
C THR A 520 -12.87 9.95 3.90
N THR A 521 -14.09 9.45 3.91
CA THR A 521 -14.47 8.32 3.04
C THR A 521 -14.28 8.67 1.56
N GLU A 522 -14.56 9.93 1.18
CA GLU A 522 -14.40 10.50 -0.15
C GLU A 522 -12.93 10.49 -0.64
N THR A 523 -11.96 10.35 0.27
CA THR A 523 -10.52 10.38 -0.04
C THR A 523 -9.83 9.01 0.09
N SER A 524 -10.60 7.95 0.36
CA SER A 524 -10.23 6.53 0.22
C SER A 524 -9.04 5.95 1.05
N PRO A 525 -8.86 6.18 2.37
CA PRO A 525 -9.47 7.17 3.22
C PRO A 525 -8.50 8.32 3.57
N ALA A 526 -7.19 8.14 3.50
CA ALA A 526 -6.22 9.08 4.09
C ALA A 526 -5.81 10.20 3.14
N LEU A 527 -5.75 11.44 3.62
CA LEU A 527 -5.17 12.59 2.92
C LEU A 527 -3.79 12.95 3.46
N SER A 528 -3.60 12.85 4.76
CA SER A 528 -2.34 13.16 5.42
C SER A 528 -2.11 12.25 6.61
N THR A 529 -0.85 12.04 6.98
CA THR A 529 -0.52 11.26 8.16
C THR A 529 0.82 11.69 8.77
N ASN A 530 0.92 11.63 10.09
CA ASN A 530 2.22 11.63 10.76
C ASN A 530 2.92 10.30 10.51
N THR A 531 4.24 10.34 10.39
CA THR A 531 5.06 9.14 10.22
C THR A 531 6.18 9.12 11.24
N ALA A 532 6.89 8.00 11.36
CA ALA A 532 8.07 7.93 12.23
C ALA A 532 9.14 8.99 11.87
N MET A 533 9.21 9.37 10.58
CA MET A 533 10.17 10.36 10.05
C MET A 533 9.67 11.80 10.19
N ASP A 534 8.38 12.03 9.97
CA ASP A 534 7.74 13.35 9.99
C ASP A 534 6.57 13.35 10.99
N ASN A 535 6.88 13.25 12.29
CA ASN A 535 5.88 13.34 13.36
C ASN A 535 5.90 14.72 14.00
N LYS A 536 4.75 15.40 14.05
CA LYS A 536 4.59 16.65 14.80
C LYS A 536 3.30 16.60 15.63
N LYS A 537 3.47 16.68 16.96
CA LYS A 537 2.37 16.69 17.93
C LYS A 537 1.34 17.77 17.56
N GLY A 538 0.05 17.41 17.65
CA GLY A 538 -1.07 18.31 17.38
C GLY A 538 -1.28 18.61 15.90
N THR A 539 -0.65 17.86 15.00
CA THR A 539 -0.88 17.94 13.55
C THR A 539 -1.35 16.60 13.02
N VAL A 540 -1.92 16.60 11.82
CA VAL A 540 -2.34 15.39 11.09
C VAL A 540 -1.29 14.95 10.06
N GLY A 541 -0.05 15.41 10.25
CA GLY A 541 1.11 15.14 9.41
C GLY A 541 1.04 15.75 8.01
N ARG A 542 1.82 15.18 7.09
CA ARG A 542 2.03 15.73 5.74
C ARG A 542 1.05 15.11 4.75
N LEU A 543 0.61 15.90 3.76
CA LEU A 543 -0.20 15.42 2.64
C LEU A 543 0.48 14.26 1.94
N LEU A 544 -0.28 13.21 1.66
CA LEU A 544 0.11 12.11 0.78
C LEU A 544 0.36 12.63 -0.65
N PRO A 545 1.25 11.98 -1.42
CA PRO A 545 1.63 12.44 -2.77
C PRO A 545 0.54 12.29 -3.82
#